data_AF-A0A561DSM9-F1
#
_entry.id   AF-A0A561DSM9-F1
#
_cell.length_a   1.000
_cell.length_b   1.000
_cell.length_c   1.000
_cell.angle_alpha   90.00
_cell.angle_beta   90.00
_cell.angle_gamma   90.00
#
_symmetry.space_group_name_H-M   'P 1'
#
loop_
_entity.id
_entity.type
_entity.pdbx_description
1 polymer ?
#
loop_
_entity_poly.entity_id
_entity_poly.type
_entity_poly.pdbx_seq_one_letter_code
_entity_poly.pdbx_strand_id
1 'polypeptide(L)' 'MGVITNKKVMLDVKDIMEIAGVGRTIAYQLMKSGQFHVKKVGNKFLVHEEVFQDWLKGKQKSKKRW' A
#
# COMPACT_ATOMS: atom_id res chain seq x y z
N MET A 1 8.93 -4.29 -24.89
CA MET A 1 8.28 -5.07 -23.81
C MET A 1 7.37 -4.13 -23.04
N GLY A 2 6.07 -4.12 -23.35
CA GLY A 2 5.10 -3.33 -22.60
C GLY A 2 4.71 -4.08 -21.35
N VAL A 3 5.14 -3.62 -20.17
CA VAL A 3 4.57 -4.09 -18.92
C VAL A 3 3.14 -3.59 -18.85
N ILE A 4 2.18 -4.46 -19.16
CA ILE A 4 0.75 -4.18 -18.92
C ILE A 4 0.59 -4.26 -17.40
N THR A 5 0.80 -3.15 -16.70
CA THR A 5 0.44 -3.02 -15.29
C THR A 5 -1.08 -2.98 -15.24
N ASN A 6 -1.69 -4.16 -15.12
CA ASN A 6 -3.09 -4.28 -14.80
C ASN A 6 -3.28 -3.56 -13.46
N LYS A 7 -3.80 -2.34 -13.50
CA LYS A 7 -3.81 -1.41 -12.38
C LYS A 7 -4.77 -1.94 -11.32
N LYS A 8 -4.24 -2.76 -10.42
CA LYS A 8 -4.99 -3.39 -9.34
C LYS A 8 -5.27 -2.30 -8.31
N VAL A 9 -6.54 -1.98 -8.11
CA VAL A 9 -6.96 -0.94 -7.15
C VAL A 9 -6.53 -1.30 -5.72
N MET A 10 -6.38 -2.60 -5.42
CA MET A 10 -6.01 -3.13 -4.11
C MET A 10 -4.70 -3.93 -4.15
N LEU A 11 -3.69 -3.41 -3.48
CA LEU A 11 -2.38 -4.03 -3.29
C LEU A 11 -2.41 -4.94 -2.07
N ASP A 12 -1.89 -6.16 -2.21
CA ASP A 12 -1.61 -7.04 -1.09
C ASP A 12 -0.13 -7.00 -0.68
N VAL A 13 0.25 -7.82 0.30
CA VAL A 13 1.62 -7.87 0.82
C VAL A 13 2.64 -8.10 -0.30
N LYS A 14 2.33 -8.96 -1.27
CA LYS A 14 3.24 -9.27 -2.38
C LYS A 14 3.39 -8.06 -3.30
N ASP A 15 2.29 -7.40 -3.63
CA ASP A 15 2.34 -6.18 -4.44
C ASP A 15 3.20 -5.10 -3.76
N ILE A 16 3.08 -4.93 -2.44
CA ILE A 16 3.94 -3.99 -1.69
C ILE A 16 5.41 -4.41 -1.74
N MET A 17 5.71 -5.71 -1.65
CA MET A 17 7.09 -6.21 -1.79
C MET A 17 7.67 -5.89 -3.17
N GLU A 18 6.89 -6.08 -4.24
CA GLU A 18 7.33 -5.79 -5.61
C GLU A 18 7.47 -4.28 -5.87
N ILE A 19 6.52 -3.47 -5.40
CA ILE A 19 6.50 -2.02 -5.63
C ILE A 19 7.57 -1.30 -4.79
N ALA A 20 7.72 -1.67 -3.52
CA ALA A 20 8.71 -1.06 -2.62
C ALA A 20 10.09 -1.73 -2.68
N GLY A 21 10.21 -2.89 -3.34
CA GLY A 21 11.46 -3.66 -3.39
C GLY A 21 11.92 -4.17 -2.01
N VAL A 22 10.99 -4.37 -1.07
CA VAL A 22 11.31 -4.77 0.31
C VAL A 22 10.99 -6.23 0.58
N GLY A 23 11.72 -6.82 1.52
CA GLY A 23 11.43 -8.16 2.02
C GLY A 23 10.09 -8.25 2.74
N ARG A 24 9.56 -9.47 2.82
CA ARG A 24 8.25 -9.77 3.45
C ARG A 24 8.11 -9.19 4.86
N THR A 25 9.15 -9.30 5.68
CA THR A 25 9.15 -8.80 7.06
C THR A 25 8.94 -7.29 7.12
N ILE A 26 9.65 -6.54 6.27
CA ILE A 26 9.53 -5.08 6.19
C ILE A 26 8.14 -4.70 5.67
N ALA A 27 7.64 -5.39 4.63
CA ALA A 27 6.28 -5.15 4.13
C ALA A 27 5.21 -5.35 5.21
N TYR A 28 5.32 -6.42 6.01
CA TYR A 28 4.41 -6.66 7.13
C TYR A 28 4.51 -5.61 8.23
N GLN A 29 5.73 -5.20 8.60
CA GLN A 29 5.92 -4.11 9.56
C GLN A 29 5.30 -2.82 9.04
N LEU A 30 5.49 -2.51 7.75
CA LEU A 30 4.96 -1.32 7.11
C LEU A 30 3.42 -1.28 7.18
N MET A 31 2.76 -2.37 6.79
CA MET A 31 1.30 -2.46 6.85
C MET A 31 0.75 -2.44 8.29
N LYS A 32 1.49 -3.00 9.24
CA LYS A 32 1.12 -2.96 10.67
C LYS A 32 1.49 -1.64 11.35
N SER A 33 2.35 -0.82 10.75
CA SER A 33 2.83 0.43 11.33
C SER A 33 1.73 1.49 11.46
N GLY A 34 0.59 1.32 10.79
CA GLY A 34 -0.54 2.26 10.86
C GLY A 34 -0.31 3.60 10.16
N GLN A 35 0.74 3.72 9.34
CA GLN A 35 1.08 4.96 8.63
C GLN A 35 0.13 5.27 7.47
N PHE A 36 -0.61 4.27 7.00
CA PHE A 36 -1.60 4.40 5.93
C PHE A 36 -2.77 3.45 6.16
N HIS A 37 -3.87 3.66 5.43
CA HIS A 37 -5.12 2.92 5.63
C HIS A 37 -5.03 1.50 5.05
N VAL A 38 -4.72 0.52 5.88
CA VAL A 38 -4.72 -0.90 5.54
C VAL A 38 -6.03 -1.55 5.96
N LYS A 39 -6.69 -2.26 5.05
CA LYS A 39 -7.84 -3.10 5.34
C LYS A 39 -7.41 -4.56 5.47
N LYS A 40 -7.85 -5.22 6.53
CA LYS A 40 -7.70 -6.67 6.68
C LYS A 40 -8.98 -7.33 6.18
N VAL A 41 -8.87 -8.16 5.14
CA VAL A 41 -9.98 -8.95 4.60
C VAL A 41 -9.63 -10.43 4.79
N GLY A 42 -10.31 -11.07 5.75
CA GLY A 42 -9.95 -12.41 6.21
C GLY A 42 -8.52 -12.46 6.75
N ASN A 43 -7.66 -13.25 6.10
CA ASN A 43 -6.24 -13.39 6.45
C ASN A 43 -5.30 -12.52 5.61
N LYS A 44 -5.81 -11.72 4.68
CA LYS A 44 -5.01 -10.87 3.80
C LYS A 44 -5.09 -9.41 4.22
N PHE A 45 -3.98 -8.71 4.08
CA PHE A 45 -3.93 -7.25 4.17
C PHE A 45 -4.02 -6.67 2.76
N LEU A 46 -4.90 -5.70 2.59
CA LEU A 46 -5.18 -5.01 1.35
C LEU A 46 -5.07 -3.51 1.59
N VAL A 47 -4.33 -2.81 0.73
CA VAL A 47 -4.23 -1.36 0.73
C VAL A 47 -4.64 -0.84 -0.64
N HIS A 48 -5.31 0.31 -0.67
CA HIS A 48 -5.54 0.98 -1.96
C HIS A 48 -4.22 1.46 -2.54
N GLU A 49 -3.98 1.20 -3.84
CA GLU A 49 -2.77 1.65 -4.53
C GLU A 49 -2.56 3.16 -4.38
N GLU A 50 -3.61 3.95 -4.57
CA GLU A 50 -3.54 5.41 -4.43
C GLU A 50 -3.12 5.83 -3.03
N VAL A 51 -3.65 5.18 -1.98
CA VAL A 51 -3.30 5.47 -0.58
C VAL A 51 -1.83 5.13 -0.31
N PHE A 52 -1.36 4.00 -0.84
CA PHE A 52 0.03 3.59 -0.71
C PHE A 52 0.99 4.52 -1.47
N GLN A 53 0.65 4.92 -2.69
CA GLN A 53 1.43 5.88 -3.47
C GLN A 53 1.44 7.28 -2.85
N ASP A 54 0.33 7.73 -2.27
CA ASP A 54 0.23 9.02 -1.58
C ASP A 54 1.14 9.03 -0.34
N TRP A 55 1.14 7.93 0.43
CA TRP A 55 2.06 7.71 1.53
C TRP A 55 3.53 7.66 1.06
N LEU A 56 3.86 6.94 -0.02
CA LEU A 56 5.22 6.91 -0.60
C LEU A 56 5.70 8.30 -1.03
N LYS A 57 4.80 9.13 -1.56
CA LYS A 57 5.08 10.51 -1.96
C LYS A 57 5.15 11.47 -0.76
N GLY A 58 4.92 10.99 0.47
CA GLY A 58 4.90 11.80 1.68
C GLY A 58 3.75 12.81 1.71
N LYS A 59 2.72 12.64 0.87
CA LYS A 59 1.55 13.51 0.86
C LYS A 59 0.68 13.12 2.04
N GLN A 60 0.88 13.76 3.20
CA GLN A 60 -0.14 13.71 4.24
C GLN A 60 -1.38 14.42 3.71
N LYS A 61 -2.46 13.68 3.43
CA LYS A 61 -3.78 14.31 3.29
C LYS A 61 -4.07 15.06 4.59
N SER A 62 -3.81 16.37 4.56
CA SER A 62 -4.42 17.32 5.46
C SER A 62 -5.92 17.10 5.36
N LYS A 63 -6.51 16.41 6.35
CA LYS A 63 -7.95 16.34 6.49
C LYS A 63 -8.42 17.78 6.62
N LYS A 64 -9.01 18.35 5.55
CA LYS A 64 -9.89 19.51 5.67
C LYS A 64 -11.07 19.06 6.55
N ARG A 65 -10.97 19.42 7.82
CA ARG A 65 -11.99 19.26 8.84
C ARG A 65 -12.89 20.50 8.73
N TRP A 66 -14.15 20.26 8.35
CA TRP A 66 -15.23 21.24 8.46
C TRP A 66 -15.89 21.07 9.82
#